data_AF-A0A2J6RHF2-F1
#
_entry.id   AF-A0A2J6RHF2-F1
#
_cell.length_a   1.000
_cell.length_b   1.000
_cell.length_c   1.000
_cell.angle_alpha   90.00
_cell.angle_beta   90.00
_cell.angle_gamma   90.00
#
_symmetry.space_group_name_H-M   'P 1'
#
loop_
_entity.id
_entity.type
_entity.pdbx_description
1 polymer ?
#
loop_
_entity_poly.entity_id
_entity_poly.type
_entity_poly.pdbx_seq_one_letter_code
_entity_poly.pdbx_strand_id
1 'polypeptide(L)'
;MTPAILGNYEENGRLYGGFRKGKYMFPMDESEMDRMDIYHKFFLVARREALHSTPFIPNYDRGPRILDLGTGTGIWAIDMADKYWHQNAEVWGVDLSLIQPRQIPPNITFQQRDIESPWHGMELDSWDLIHMRMLNGSIQSWPGIYQQIFRHLKPGYGWLEHVEIDIVPRCDDNTLPPNSALVSWAQYLIDATARAYRPIAYNTETKAMLERTGFVEIQEQVIKVPLNPWPNDPHLKDIGRWYNLGLTQGLEAFTLGPMTRMSNWTKEDVDRLVAEAKRDICSKKYHSYCNM
;
A
#
# COMPACT_ATOMS: atom_id res chain seq x y z
N MET A 1 9.91 25.42 12.37
CA MET A 1 11.10 24.62 12.05
C MET A 1 10.77 23.16 12.27
N THR A 2 10.69 22.38 11.19
CA THR A 2 10.56 20.92 11.24
C THR A 2 11.82 20.37 11.91
N PRO A 3 11.74 19.50 12.93
CA PRO A 3 12.92 18.84 13.44
C PRO A 3 13.53 18.07 12.26
N ALA A 4 14.80 18.32 11.95
CA ALA A 4 15.53 17.49 11.01
C ALA A 4 15.58 16.09 11.62
N ILE A 5 14.69 15.19 11.19
CA ILE A 5 14.76 13.77 11.51
C ILE A 5 16.06 13.29 10.85
N LEU A 6 17.06 13.05 11.68
CA LEU A 6 18.42 12.70 11.28
C LEU A 6 18.41 11.60 10.21
N GLY A 7 18.87 11.92 9.00
CA GLY A 7 19.33 10.93 8.02
C GLY A 7 18.54 10.79 6.72
N ASN A 8 17.45 11.52 6.50
CA ASN A 8 16.81 11.54 5.17
C ASN A 8 17.82 11.99 4.11
N TYR A 9 17.68 11.46 2.89
CA TYR A 9 18.64 11.71 1.82
C TYR A 9 17.94 11.88 0.48
N GLU A 10 18.57 12.65 -0.40
CA GLU A 10 18.10 12.85 -1.76
C GLU A 10 18.85 11.91 -2.73
N GLU A 11 18.13 11.39 -3.70
CA GLU A 11 18.68 10.62 -4.80
C GLU A 11 17.82 10.90 -6.05
N ASN A 12 18.47 11.23 -7.17
CA ASN A 12 17.80 11.53 -8.44
C ASN A 12 16.68 12.59 -8.34
N GLY A 13 16.83 13.56 -7.42
CA GLY A 13 15.86 14.64 -7.21
C GLY A 13 14.62 14.26 -6.39
N ARG A 14 14.60 13.07 -5.77
CA ARG A 14 13.54 12.61 -4.87
C ARG A 14 14.06 12.44 -3.44
N LEU A 15 13.18 12.61 -2.45
CA LEU A 15 13.53 12.47 -1.03
C LEU A 15 13.25 11.05 -0.54
N TYR A 16 14.18 10.45 0.20
CA TYR A 16 14.06 9.10 0.77
C TYR A 16 14.31 9.08 2.28
N GLY A 17 13.68 8.12 2.95
CA GLY A 17 13.77 7.94 4.41
C GLY A 17 15.15 7.45 4.87
N GLY A 18 15.68 8.10 5.91
CA GLY A 18 16.99 7.77 6.49
C GLY A 18 17.00 6.60 7.47
N PHE A 19 15.87 6.37 8.15
CA PHE A 19 15.75 5.28 9.10
C PHE A 19 15.72 3.94 8.36
N ARG A 20 16.62 3.01 8.74
CA ARG A 20 16.89 1.76 7.98
C ARG A 20 17.21 2.05 6.50
N LYS A 21 18.06 3.06 6.24
CA LYS A 21 18.47 3.50 4.90
C LYS A 21 18.69 2.32 3.93
N GLY A 22 18.09 2.43 2.74
CA GLY A 22 18.17 1.44 1.67
C GLY A 22 17.13 0.31 1.74
N LYS A 23 16.39 0.18 2.85
CA LYS A 23 15.36 -0.84 3.02
C LYS A 23 14.12 -0.59 2.15
N TYR A 24 13.65 0.65 2.10
CA TYR A 24 12.48 1.06 1.32
C TYR A 24 12.92 1.70 0.00
N MET A 25 12.35 1.23 -1.11
CA MET A 25 12.80 1.62 -2.45
C MET A 25 12.12 2.88 -3.00
N PHE A 26 11.01 3.30 -2.40
CA PHE A 26 10.19 4.39 -2.91
C PHE A 26 10.44 5.68 -2.12
N PRO A 27 10.22 6.85 -2.75
CA PRO A 27 10.44 8.15 -2.11
C PRO A 27 9.42 8.43 -1.00
N MET A 28 9.59 9.57 -0.33
CA MET A 28 8.72 10.07 0.75
C MET A 28 8.52 11.59 0.70
N ASP A 29 8.76 12.20 -0.47
CA ASP A 29 8.50 13.62 -0.72
C ASP A 29 7.01 13.93 -0.85
N GLU A 30 6.68 15.23 -0.89
CA GLU A 30 5.31 15.74 -0.95
C GLU A 30 4.51 15.14 -2.11
N SER A 31 5.12 14.98 -3.30
CA SER A 31 4.45 14.35 -4.44
C SER A 31 4.08 12.89 -4.19
N GLU A 32 4.87 12.17 -3.40
CA GLU A 32 4.53 10.80 -3.00
C GLU A 32 3.43 10.77 -1.92
N MET A 33 3.42 11.75 -1.03
CA MET A 33 2.34 11.94 -0.04
C MET A 33 1.00 12.21 -0.74
N ASP A 34 0.98 13.12 -1.72
CA ASP A 34 -0.20 13.41 -2.53
C ASP A 34 -0.71 12.15 -3.26
N ARG A 35 0.20 11.35 -3.82
CA ARG A 35 -0.13 10.08 -4.47
C ARG A 35 -0.78 9.10 -3.48
N MET A 36 -0.26 8.98 -2.26
CA MET A 36 -0.82 8.12 -1.22
C MET A 36 -2.25 8.54 -0.83
N ASP A 37 -2.51 9.84 -0.72
CA ASP A 37 -3.84 10.37 -0.40
C ASP A 37 -4.83 10.15 -1.57
N ILE A 38 -4.37 10.29 -2.82
CA ILE A 38 -5.16 9.91 -4.01
C ILE A 38 -5.48 8.40 -3.98
N TYR A 39 -4.52 7.55 -3.61
CA TYR A 39 -4.74 6.12 -3.47
C TYR A 39 -5.77 5.82 -2.39
N HIS A 40 -5.73 6.54 -1.25
CA HIS A 40 -6.75 6.38 -0.22
C HIS A 40 -8.17 6.64 -0.78
N LYS A 41 -8.36 7.72 -1.57
CA LYS A 41 -9.66 7.95 -2.23
C LYS A 41 -9.98 6.87 -3.26
N PHE A 42 -9.01 6.40 -4.04
CA PHE A 42 -9.20 5.26 -4.95
C PHE A 42 -9.72 4.02 -4.22
N PHE A 43 -9.12 3.65 -3.08
CA PHE A 43 -9.55 2.50 -2.29
C PHE A 43 -10.96 2.68 -1.73
N LEU A 44 -11.30 3.87 -1.22
CA LEU A 44 -12.65 4.19 -0.80
C LEU A 44 -13.63 4.00 -1.95
N VAL A 45 -13.38 4.59 -3.12
CA VAL A 45 -14.25 4.46 -4.29
C VAL A 45 -14.40 2.99 -4.69
N ALA A 46 -13.31 2.24 -4.82
CA ALA A 46 -13.34 0.83 -5.19
C ALA A 46 -14.10 -0.05 -4.18
N ARG A 47 -14.07 0.32 -2.90
CA ARG A 47 -14.75 -0.38 -1.80
C ARG A 47 -16.08 0.27 -1.40
N ARG A 48 -16.64 1.14 -2.25
CA ARG A 48 -17.93 1.82 -2.02
C ARG A 48 -17.97 2.59 -0.69
N GLU A 49 -16.92 3.37 -0.46
CA GLU A 49 -16.66 4.22 0.71
C GLU A 49 -16.48 3.43 2.03
N ALA A 50 -16.26 2.11 1.98
CA ALA A 50 -15.92 1.32 3.15
C ALA A 50 -14.43 1.47 3.52
N LEU A 51 -14.14 1.89 4.75
CA LEU A 51 -12.77 1.96 5.30
C LEU A 51 -12.17 0.56 5.58
N HIS A 52 -13.01 -0.40 5.94
CA HIS A 52 -12.66 -1.81 6.11
C HIS A 52 -13.88 -2.69 5.79
N SER A 53 -13.63 -3.97 5.50
CA SER A 53 -14.62 -5.00 5.14
C SER A 53 -14.67 -6.12 6.18
N THR A 54 -13.73 -6.15 7.13
CA THR A 54 -13.73 -7.11 8.23
C THR A 54 -15.00 -6.97 9.07
N PRO A 55 -15.62 -8.09 9.50
CA PRO A 55 -16.84 -8.08 10.30
C PRO A 55 -16.57 -7.80 11.80
N PHE A 56 -15.36 -7.33 12.17
CA PHE A 56 -15.06 -7.03 13.57
C PHE A 56 -16.09 -6.02 14.11
N ILE A 57 -16.71 -6.39 15.22
CA ILE A 57 -17.71 -5.57 15.91
C ILE A 57 -17.01 -5.06 17.16
N PRO A 58 -16.71 -3.75 17.30
CA PRO A 58 -16.08 -3.23 18.50
C PRO A 58 -16.79 -3.72 19.77
N ASN A 59 -16.12 -4.56 20.56
CA ASN A 59 -16.77 -5.27 21.66
C ASN A 59 -15.92 -5.21 22.93
N TYR A 60 -15.77 -4.01 23.53
CA TYR A 60 -15.19 -3.90 24.88
C TYR A 60 -15.64 -2.61 25.58
N ASP A 61 -15.68 -2.64 26.91
CA ASP A 61 -15.92 -1.50 27.82
C ASP A 61 -14.96 -0.31 27.61
N ARG A 62 -13.87 -0.49 26.83
CA ARG A 62 -12.78 0.48 26.61
C ARG A 62 -12.59 0.93 25.16
N GLY A 63 -13.39 0.43 24.21
CA GLY A 63 -13.25 0.73 22.78
C GLY A 63 -12.31 -0.18 22.00
N PRO A 64 -12.36 -0.15 20.66
CA PRO A 64 -11.52 -1.00 19.81
C PRO A 64 -10.08 -0.48 19.71
N ARG A 65 -9.12 -1.39 19.73
CA ARG A 65 -7.70 -1.11 19.46
C ARG A 65 -7.36 -1.49 18.03
N ILE A 66 -6.91 -0.51 17.24
CA ILE A 66 -6.65 -0.65 15.80
C ILE A 66 -5.19 -0.29 15.52
N LEU A 67 -4.48 -1.14 14.78
CA LEU A 67 -3.10 -0.91 14.35
C LEU A 67 -3.00 -0.89 12.82
N ASP A 68 -2.45 0.19 12.27
CA ASP A 68 -2.17 0.36 10.84
C ASP A 68 -0.66 0.20 10.57
N LEU A 69 -0.29 -0.84 9.83
CA LEU A 69 1.10 -1.16 9.49
C LEU A 69 1.48 -0.54 8.14
N GLY A 70 2.56 0.24 8.11
CA GLY A 70 2.95 1.01 6.93
C GLY A 70 1.98 2.14 6.64
N THR A 71 1.67 2.93 7.67
CA THR A 71 0.57 3.90 7.64
C THR A 71 0.74 5.03 6.63
N GLY A 72 1.95 5.26 6.09
CA GLY A 72 2.19 6.29 5.08
C GLY A 72 1.83 7.69 5.60
N THR A 73 0.96 8.42 4.91
CA THR A 73 0.47 9.74 5.38
C THR A 73 -0.38 9.66 6.66
N GLY A 74 -0.85 8.46 7.04
CA GLY A 74 -1.71 8.24 8.19
C GLY A 74 -3.20 8.45 7.90
N ILE A 75 -3.58 8.82 6.66
CA ILE A 75 -4.94 9.22 6.31
C ILE A 75 -5.99 8.15 6.63
N TRP A 76 -5.69 6.86 6.36
CA TRP A 76 -6.61 5.76 6.71
C TRP A 76 -6.77 5.60 8.22
N ALA A 77 -5.68 5.68 8.97
CA ALA A 77 -5.71 5.54 10.42
C ALA A 77 -6.45 6.71 11.08
N ILE A 78 -6.30 7.93 10.54
CA ILE A 78 -7.06 9.11 10.97
C ILE A 78 -8.57 8.90 10.74
N ASP A 79 -8.96 8.47 9.54
CA ASP A 79 -10.37 8.19 9.22
C ASP A 79 -10.97 7.10 10.13
N MET A 80 -10.18 6.08 10.49
CA MET A 80 -10.59 5.05 11.45
C MET A 80 -10.71 5.60 12.88
N ALA A 81 -9.79 6.47 13.28
CA ALA A 81 -9.80 7.13 14.58
C ALA A 81 -11.05 8.01 14.74
N ASP A 82 -11.42 8.74 13.69
CA ASP A 82 -12.63 9.56 13.63
C ASP A 82 -13.90 8.69 13.61
N LYS A 83 -13.95 7.66 12.75
CA LYS A 83 -15.10 6.74 12.63
C LYS A 83 -15.45 6.08 13.96
N TYR A 84 -14.45 5.69 14.74
CA TYR A 84 -14.64 4.99 16.01
C TYR A 84 -14.41 5.87 17.26
N TRP A 85 -14.31 7.19 17.09
CA TRP A 85 -14.11 8.15 18.17
C TRP A 85 -15.11 7.99 19.31
N HIS A 86 -16.42 7.92 18.98
CA HIS A 86 -17.51 7.79 19.96
C HIS A 86 -17.49 6.48 20.75
N GLN A 87 -16.67 5.52 20.34
CA GLN A 87 -16.50 4.23 21.00
C GLN A 87 -15.19 4.17 21.78
N ASN A 88 -14.51 5.30 21.99
CA ASN A 88 -13.23 5.38 22.69
C ASN A 88 -12.14 4.50 22.06
N ALA A 89 -12.10 4.43 20.72
CA ALA A 89 -11.10 3.65 20.00
C ALA A 89 -9.68 4.14 20.28
N GLU A 90 -8.72 3.22 20.35
CA GLU A 90 -7.28 3.51 20.39
C GLU A 90 -6.67 3.11 19.04
N VAL A 91 -6.13 4.07 18.29
CA VAL A 91 -5.57 3.82 16.96
C VAL A 91 -4.06 4.08 16.95
N TRP A 92 -3.29 3.15 16.43
CA TRP A 92 -1.85 3.31 16.24
C TRP A 92 -1.52 3.18 14.76
N GLY A 93 -0.71 4.11 14.24
CA GLY A 93 -0.11 3.99 12.92
C GLY A 93 1.39 3.87 13.03
N VAL A 94 1.99 2.90 12.35
CA VAL A 94 3.44 2.70 12.36
C VAL A 94 4.01 2.69 10.96
N ASP A 95 5.17 3.33 10.78
CA ASP A 95 5.84 3.41 9.49
C ASP A 95 7.36 3.62 9.66
N LEU A 96 8.14 3.30 8.64
CA LEU A 96 9.56 3.65 8.59
C LEU A 96 9.78 5.17 8.60
N SER A 97 8.81 5.94 8.11
CA SER A 97 8.85 7.40 7.98
C SER A 97 7.75 8.07 8.80
N LEU A 98 8.14 9.06 9.62
CA LEU A 98 7.18 9.92 10.33
C LEU A 98 6.84 11.15 9.49
N ILE A 99 5.88 10.99 8.57
CA ILE A 99 5.42 12.00 7.62
C ILE A 99 3.98 12.47 7.87
N GLN A 100 3.37 12.03 8.97
CA GLN A 100 1.97 12.28 9.29
C GLN A 100 1.75 13.74 9.73
N PRO A 101 0.53 14.29 9.58
CA PRO A 101 0.23 15.68 9.93
C PRO A 101 0.46 15.97 11.42
N ARG A 102 0.67 17.26 11.74
CA ARG A 102 0.91 17.69 13.14
C ARG A 102 -0.34 17.74 13.99
N GLN A 103 -1.49 18.02 13.37
CA GLN A 103 -2.78 18.06 14.03
C GLN A 103 -3.47 16.72 13.74
N ILE A 104 -3.53 15.87 14.76
CA ILE A 104 -4.10 14.53 14.67
C ILE A 104 -5.17 14.36 15.76
N PRO A 105 -6.17 13.49 15.55
CA PRO A 105 -7.14 13.17 16.59
C PRO A 105 -6.48 12.71 17.90
N PRO A 106 -7.08 12.97 19.07
CA PRO A 106 -6.46 12.63 20.36
C PRO A 106 -6.26 11.13 20.60
N ASN A 107 -6.99 10.30 19.87
CA ASN A 107 -7.03 8.86 20.05
C ASN A 107 -6.18 8.09 19.03
N ILE A 108 -5.36 8.79 18.25
CA ILE A 108 -4.38 8.19 17.35
C ILE A 108 -2.95 8.53 17.76
N THR A 109 -2.05 7.57 17.68
CA THR A 109 -0.61 7.76 17.88
C THR A 109 0.18 7.23 16.70
N PHE A 110 1.13 8.02 16.20
CA PHE A 110 2.05 7.61 15.14
C PHE A 110 3.45 7.32 15.69
N GLN A 111 4.08 6.22 15.24
CA GLN A 111 5.43 5.85 15.67
C GLN A 111 6.33 5.46 14.49
N GLN A 112 7.58 5.94 14.51
CA GLN A 112 8.61 5.44 13.60
C GLN A 112 8.98 4.02 13.99
N ARG A 113 8.74 3.05 13.12
CA ARG A 113 9.02 1.64 13.40
C ARG A 113 9.27 0.87 12.11
N ASP A 114 10.22 -0.05 12.21
CA ASP A 114 10.39 -1.10 11.22
C ASP A 114 9.53 -2.30 11.62
N ILE A 115 8.45 -2.55 10.87
CA ILE A 115 7.49 -3.63 11.15
C ILE A 115 8.07 -5.04 10.97
N GLU A 116 9.24 -5.20 10.32
CA GLU A 116 9.95 -6.49 10.27
C GLU A 116 10.96 -6.67 11.42
N SER A 117 11.19 -5.63 12.23
CA SER A 117 11.90 -5.76 13.50
C SER A 117 10.95 -6.30 14.59
N PRO A 118 11.46 -6.80 15.73
CA PRO A 118 10.61 -7.21 16.84
C PRO A 118 9.73 -6.04 17.35
N TRP A 119 8.46 -6.31 17.63
CA TRP A 119 7.49 -5.30 18.07
C TRP A 119 7.60 -4.97 19.57
N HIS A 120 8.79 -4.57 20.03
CA HIS A 120 9.01 -4.20 21.43
C HIS A 120 8.04 -3.09 21.89
N GLY A 121 7.44 -3.28 23.06
CA GLY A 121 6.47 -2.36 23.65
C GLY A 121 5.07 -2.39 23.03
N MET A 122 4.80 -3.29 22.08
CA MET A 122 3.45 -3.62 21.66
C MET A 122 2.97 -4.84 22.45
N GLU A 123 1.75 -4.76 22.98
CA GLU A 123 1.15 -5.85 23.75
C GLU A 123 0.76 -7.00 22.83
N LEU A 124 0.96 -8.23 23.31
CA LEU A 124 0.43 -9.43 22.67
C LEU A 124 -1.07 -9.54 22.94
N ASP A 125 -1.78 -10.27 22.09
CA ASP A 125 -3.20 -10.60 22.29
C ASP A 125 -4.10 -9.36 22.55
N SER A 126 -3.76 -8.21 21.96
CA SER A 126 -4.30 -6.92 22.37
C SER A 126 -5.06 -6.16 21.29
N TRP A 127 -4.82 -6.44 20.01
CA TRP A 127 -5.39 -5.68 18.90
C TRP A 127 -6.69 -6.31 18.39
N ASP A 128 -7.72 -5.49 18.20
CA ASP A 128 -9.02 -5.89 17.64
C ASP A 128 -8.96 -5.95 16.11
N LEU A 129 -8.23 -5.02 15.49
CA LEU A 129 -7.96 -4.98 14.06
C LEU A 129 -6.51 -4.60 13.82
N ILE A 130 -5.83 -5.39 13.00
CA ILE A 130 -4.57 -4.97 12.36
C ILE A 130 -4.85 -4.82 10.87
N HIS A 131 -4.51 -3.66 10.31
CA HIS A 131 -4.67 -3.33 8.91
C HIS A 131 -3.30 -3.14 8.25
N MET A 132 -3.19 -3.56 7.00
CA MET A 132 -2.09 -3.19 6.14
C MET A 132 -2.55 -3.07 4.69
N ARG A 133 -1.99 -2.08 3.98
CA ARG A 133 -2.36 -1.79 2.61
C ARG A 133 -1.19 -1.30 1.79
N MET A 134 -1.04 -1.82 0.56
CA MET A 134 0.05 -1.47 -0.36
C MET A 134 1.44 -1.70 0.23
N LEU A 135 1.65 -2.85 0.89
CA LEU A 135 2.93 -3.26 1.45
C LEU A 135 3.73 -4.20 0.54
N ASN A 136 3.15 -4.67 -0.57
CA ASN A 136 3.93 -5.29 -1.65
C ASN A 136 5.03 -4.33 -2.13
N GLY A 137 6.25 -4.83 -2.32
CA GLY A 137 7.42 -4.00 -2.62
C GLY A 137 8.18 -3.51 -1.38
N SER A 138 7.56 -3.64 -0.20
CA SER A 138 8.09 -3.11 1.07
C SER A 138 8.53 -4.19 2.04
N ILE A 139 8.01 -5.41 1.91
CA ILE A 139 8.22 -6.53 2.84
C ILE A 139 9.16 -7.57 2.24
N GLN A 140 10.11 -8.06 3.04
CA GLN A 140 11.04 -9.12 2.67
C GLN A 140 10.51 -10.50 3.11
N SER A 141 9.89 -10.59 4.29
CA SER A 141 9.32 -11.85 4.78
C SER A 141 7.85 -11.73 5.20
N TRP A 142 6.96 -12.06 4.27
CA TRP A 142 5.52 -12.17 4.54
C TRP A 142 5.17 -13.18 5.64
N PRO A 143 5.73 -14.41 5.68
CA PRO A 143 5.47 -15.33 6.79
C PRO A 143 5.85 -14.74 8.15
N GLY A 144 6.95 -13.97 8.23
CA GLY A 144 7.36 -13.30 9.46
C GLY A 144 6.37 -12.22 9.89
N ILE A 145 5.89 -11.41 8.95
CA ILE A 145 4.87 -10.38 9.22
C ILE A 145 3.57 -11.02 9.70
N TYR A 146 3.05 -12.05 9.01
CA TYR A 146 1.83 -12.73 9.44
C TYR A 146 1.96 -13.34 10.83
N GLN A 147 3.10 -13.94 11.16
CA GLN A 147 3.35 -14.45 12.52
C GLN A 147 3.35 -13.35 13.59
N GLN A 148 3.94 -12.18 13.29
CA GLN A 148 3.90 -11.05 14.22
C GLN A 148 2.46 -10.56 14.41
N ILE A 149 1.72 -10.32 13.32
CA ILE A 149 0.32 -9.91 13.36
C ILE A 149 -0.50 -10.89 14.20
N PHE A 150 -0.39 -12.20 13.91
CA PHE A 150 -1.17 -13.23 14.58
C PHE A 150 -0.98 -13.24 16.11
N ARG A 151 0.25 -13.03 16.60
CA ARG A 151 0.56 -12.99 18.05
C ARG A 151 0.04 -11.74 18.76
N HIS A 152 -0.24 -10.67 18.03
CA HIS A 152 -0.66 -9.39 18.58
C HIS A 152 -2.18 -9.20 18.49
N LEU A 153 -2.85 -9.92 17.59
CA LEU A 153 -4.32 -9.95 17.55
C LEU A 153 -4.91 -10.66 18.77
N LYS A 154 -6.05 -10.16 19.26
CA LYS A 154 -6.84 -10.84 20.30
C LYS A 154 -7.22 -12.25 19.84
N PRO A 155 -6.83 -13.32 20.57
CA PRO A 155 -7.14 -14.69 20.18
C PRO A 155 -8.64 -14.93 20.02
N GLY A 156 -9.04 -15.53 18.89
CA GLY A 156 -10.43 -15.88 18.59
C GLY A 156 -11.36 -14.70 18.29
N TYR A 157 -10.84 -13.47 18.21
CA TYR A 157 -11.66 -12.28 18.00
C TYR A 157 -11.03 -11.25 17.04
N GLY A 158 -9.71 -11.05 17.10
CA GLY A 158 -9.02 -10.04 16.31
C GLY A 158 -8.98 -10.37 14.81
N TRP A 159 -9.02 -9.33 13.98
CA TRP A 159 -9.01 -9.45 12.52
C TRP A 159 -7.74 -8.87 11.90
N LEU A 160 -7.28 -9.50 10.82
CA LEU A 160 -6.33 -8.91 9.88
C LEU A 160 -7.10 -8.45 8.64
N GLU A 161 -6.89 -7.21 8.21
CA GLU A 161 -7.23 -6.77 6.86
C GLU A 161 -5.94 -6.49 6.06
N HIS A 162 -5.77 -7.20 4.94
CA HIS A 162 -4.65 -7.05 4.02
C HIS A 162 -5.17 -6.67 2.65
N VAL A 163 -4.81 -5.49 2.15
CA VAL A 163 -5.26 -4.96 0.86
C VAL A 163 -4.07 -4.66 -0.04
N GLU A 164 -4.04 -5.24 -1.24
CA GLU A 164 -2.97 -5.03 -2.21
C GLU A 164 -3.54 -4.71 -3.58
N ILE A 165 -2.71 -4.18 -4.46
CA ILE A 165 -3.00 -4.16 -5.89
C ILE A 165 -2.02 -5.12 -6.54
N ASP A 166 -2.52 -6.10 -7.27
CA ASP A 166 -1.71 -6.87 -8.19
C ASP A 166 -1.38 -6.01 -9.41
N ILE A 167 -0.13 -5.56 -9.48
CA ILE A 167 0.36 -4.60 -10.48
C ILE A 167 0.43 -5.18 -11.89
N VAL A 168 0.21 -6.48 -12.08
CA VAL A 168 0.21 -7.14 -13.38
C VAL A 168 -0.98 -6.66 -14.23
N PRO A 169 -0.73 -5.95 -15.36
CA PRO A 169 -1.79 -5.51 -16.25
C PRO A 169 -2.49 -6.70 -16.91
N ARG A 170 -3.81 -6.63 -16.97
CA ARG A 170 -4.69 -7.63 -17.60
C ARG A 170 -5.56 -6.97 -18.66
N CYS A 171 -5.99 -7.75 -19.64
CA CYS A 171 -6.85 -7.29 -20.72
C CYS A 171 -7.65 -8.49 -21.27
N ASP A 172 -8.98 -8.40 -21.27
CA ASP A 172 -9.85 -9.53 -21.63
C ASP A 172 -10.11 -9.64 -23.14
N ASP A 173 -9.91 -8.56 -23.89
CA ASP A 173 -10.24 -8.47 -25.32
C ASP A 173 -9.02 -8.26 -26.22
N ASN A 174 -7.81 -8.46 -25.68
CA ASN A 174 -6.53 -8.33 -26.38
C ASN A 174 -6.27 -6.95 -26.98
N THR A 175 -6.95 -5.90 -26.49
CA THR A 175 -6.67 -4.53 -26.94
C THR A 175 -5.32 -4.01 -26.48
N LEU A 176 -4.78 -4.52 -25.36
CA LEU A 176 -3.43 -4.22 -24.88
C LEU A 176 -2.40 -5.17 -25.54
N PRO A 177 -1.44 -4.65 -26.34
CA PRO A 177 -0.41 -5.48 -26.93
C PRO A 177 0.52 -6.11 -25.88
N PRO A 178 0.94 -7.39 -26.01
CA PRO A 178 1.87 -8.02 -25.07
C PRO A 178 3.24 -7.33 -24.95
N ASN A 179 3.65 -6.62 -25.99
CA ASN A 179 4.91 -5.85 -26.04
C ASN A 179 4.72 -4.35 -25.75
N SER A 180 3.59 -3.96 -25.15
CA SER A 180 3.35 -2.56 -24.80
C SER A 180 4.31 -2.08 -23.70
N ALA A 181 4.47 -0.76 -23.58
CA ALA A 181 5.32 -0.16 -22.58
C ALA A 181 4.77 -0.36 -21.16
N LEU A 182 3.45 -0.37 -20.98
CA LEU A 182 2.80 -0.73 -19.71
C LEU A 182 3.17 -2.16 -19.25
N VAL A 183 3.10 -3.15 -20.16
CA VAL A 183 3.47 -4.54 -19.82
C VAL A 183 4.96 -4.64 -19.48
N SER A 184 5.80 -3.98 -20.28
CA SER A 184 7.25 -3.94 -20.04
C SER A 184 7.59 -3.27 -18.71
N TRP A 185 6.94 -2.15 -18.39
CA TRP A 185 7.10 -1.43 -17.13
C TRP A 185 6.79 -2.32 -15.91
N ALA A 186 5.64 -3.00 -15.92
CA ALA A 186 5.27 -3.91 -14.84
C ALA A 186 6.29 -5.04 -14.69
N GLN A 187 6.74 -5.63 -15.80
CA GLN A 187 7.73 -6.71 -15.78
C GLN A 187 9.08 -6.27 -15.21
N TYR A 188 9.58 -5.10 -15.62
CA TYR A 188 10.82 -4.55 -15.06
C TYR A 188 10.69 -4.28 -13.56
N LEU A 189 9.53 -3.75 -13.13
CA LEU A 189 9.32 -3.37 -11.74
C LEU A 189 9.25 -4.62 -10.85
N ILE A 190 8.55 -5.66 -11.31
CA ILE A 190 8.50 -6.96 -10.65
C ILE A 190 9.91 -7.57 -10.53
N ASP A 191 10.69 -7.57 -11.62
CA ASP A 191 12.07 -8.08 -11.60
C ASP A 191 12.97 -7.31 -10.62
N ALA A 192 13.00 -5.99 -10.72
CA ALA A 192 13.84 -5.15 -9.89
C ALA A 192 13.53 -5.31 -8.39
N THR A 193 12.24 -5.31 -8.03
CA THR A 193 11.82 -5.45 -6.64
C THR A 193 12.04 -6.87 -6.09
N ALA A 194 11.94 -7.90 -6.93
CA ALA A 194 12.32 -9.27 -6.57
C ALA A 194 13.83 -9.39 -6.30
N ARG A 195 14.69 -8.78 -7.13
CA ARG A 195 16.15 -8.75 -6.92
C ARG A 195 16.56 -7.93 -5.69
N ALA A 196 15.71 -7.01 -5.27
CA ALA A 196 15.83 -6.29 -4.00
C ALA A 196 15.34 -7.09 -2.77
N TYR A 197 14.90 -8.34 -2.96
CA TYR A 197 14.31 -9.21 -1.93
C TYR A 197 13.02 -8.65 -1.30
N ARG A 198 12.34 -7.73 -1.98
CA ARG A 198 11.08 -7.12 -1.53
C ARG A 198 10.11 -7.07 -2.70
N PRO A 199 9.55 -8.22 -3.11
CA PRO A 199 8.78 -8.31 -4.34
C PRO A 199 7.51 -7.46 -4.27
N ILE A 200 7.22 -6.73 -5.35
CA ILE A 200 5.95 -6.00 -5.53
C ILE A 200 4.84 -6.87 -6.12
N ALA A 201 5.20 -8.00 -6.73
CA ALA A 201 4.22 -8.92 -7.29
C ALA A 201 3.31 -9.49 -6.20
N TYR A 202 2.01 -9.53 -6.47
CA TYR A 202 1.07 -10.20 -5.58
C TYR A 202 1.44 -11.70 -5.48
N ASN A 203 1.41 -12.23 -4.27
CA ASN A 203 1.72 -13.63 -4.01
C ASN A 203 0.44 -14.46 -3.92
N THR A 204 0.22 -15.36 -4.88
CA THR A 204 -0.93 -16.27 -4.91
C THR A 204 -0.99 -17.24 -3.72
N GLU A 205 0.12 -17.42 -3.00
CA GLU A 205 0.20 -18.23 -1.79
C GLU A 205 -0.22 -17.47 -0.52
N THR A 206 -0.69 -16.21 -0.63
CA THR A 206 -1.09 -15.38 0.52
C THR A 206 -2.09 -16.08 1.43
N LYS A 207 -3.17 -16.63 0.86
CA LYS A 207 -4.17 -17.40 1.63
C LYS A 207 -3.54 -18.59 2.35
N ALA A 208 -2.74 -19.39 1.66
CA ALA A 208 -2.10 -20.56 2.25
C ALA A 208 -1.10 -20.18 3.35
N MET A 209 -0.42 -19.03 3.25
CA MET A 209 0.45 -18.50 4.31
C MET A 209 -0.35 -18.08 5.55
N LEU A 210 -1.49 -17.44 5.37
CA LEU A 210 -2.39 -17.08 6.46
C LEU A 210 -2.92 -18.32 7.19
N GLU A 211 -3.38 -19.32 6.44
CA GLU A 211 -3.85 -20.61 6.98
C GLU A 211 -2.75 -21.30 7.81
N ARG A 212 -1.53 -21.42 7.25
CA ARG A 212 -0.38 -22.01 7.96
C ARG A 212 0.03 -21.25 9.22
N THR A 213 -0.23 -19.94 9.26
CA THR A 213 0.05 -19.11 10.44
C THR A 213 -0.96 -19.35 11.56
N GLY A 214 -2.18 -19.80 11.21
CA GLY A 214 -3.26 -20.08 12.16
C GLY A 214 -4.49 -19.19 12.00
N PHE A 215 -4.52 -18.31 10.98
CA PHE A 215 -5.73 -17.54 10.67
C PHE A 215 -6.86 -18.47 10.22
N VAL A 216 -8.08 -18.12 10.62
CA VAL A 216 -9.32 -18.80 10.26
C VAL A 216 -10.27 -17.82 9.57
N GLU A 217 -11.36 -18.32 8.99
CA GLU A 217 -12.38 -17.48 8.31
C GLU A 217 -11.80 -16.55 7.23
N ILE A 218 -10.78 -17.02 6.51
CA ILE A 218 -10.08 -16.21 5.50
C ILE A 218 -11.00 -15.98 4.30
N GLN A 219 -11.36 -14.72 4.09
CA GLN A 219 -12.12 -14.24 2.94
C GLN A 219 -11.21 -13.47 2.00
N GLU A 220 -11.38 -13.70 0.69
CA GLU A 220 -10.70 -12.98 -0.36
C GLU A 220 -11.75 -12.32 -1.26
N GLN A 221 -11.60 -11.03 -1.49
CA GLN A 221 -12.43 -10.27 -2.40
C GLN A 221 -11.52 -9.67 -3.47
N VAL A 222 -11.78 -10.02 -4.74
CA VAL A 222 -11.06 -9.46 -5.88
C VAL A 222 -11.92 -8.42 -6.58
N ILE A 223 -11.41 -7.20 -6.70
CA ILE A 223 -12.05 -6.09 -7.39
C ILE A 223 -11.23 -5.78 -8.65
N LYS A 224 -11.90 -5.83 -9.80
CA LYS A 224 -11.33 -5.37 -11.07
C LYS A 224 -11.17 -3.86 -11.04
N VAL A 225 -9.94 -3.36 -11.15
CA VAL A 225 -9.61 -1.93 -11.11
C VAL A 225 -9.07 -1.46 -12.48
N PRO A 226 -9.91 -0.82 -13.32
CA PRO A 226 -9.50 -0.33 -14.64
C PRO A 226 -8.36 0.69 -14.53
N LEU A 227 -7.39 0.65 -15.45
CA LEU A 227 -6.28 1.63 -15.44
C LEU A 227 -6.70 3.00 -16.01
N ASN A 228 -7.86 3.06 -16.66
CA ASN A 228 -8.46 4.29 -17.19
C ASN A 228 -9.99 4.13 -17.29
N PRO A 229 -10.74 5.22 -17.54
CA PRO A 229 -12.21 5.19 -17.54
C PRO A 229 -12.81 4.65 -18.85
N TRP A 230 -12.29 3.53 -19.36
CA TRP A 230 -12.83 2.81 -20.53
C TRP A 230 -14.16 2.06 -20.26
N PRO A 231 -14.46 1.51 -19.07
CA PRO A 231 -15.71 0.76 -18.88
C PRO A 231 -16.95 1.64 -19.02
N ASN A 232 -18.06 1.03 -19.43
CA ASN A 232 -19.36 1.71 -19.48
C ASN A 232 -20.00 1.87 -18.09
N ASP A 233 -19.77 0.91 -17.19
CA ASP A 233 -20.28 0.94 -15.83
C ASP A 233 -19.80 2.20 -15.09
N PRO A 234 -20.72 3.03 -14.52
CA PRO A 234 -20.34 4.28 -13.87
C PRO A 234 -19.38 4.12 -12.70
N HIS A 235 -19.50 3.03 -11.93
CA HIS A 235 -18.67 2.78 -10.77
C HIS A 235 -17.26 2.36 -11.18
N LEU A 236 -17.12 1.40 -12.10
CA LEU A 236 -15.82 1.00 -12.67
C LEU A 236 -15.14 2.18 -13.38
N LYS A 237 -15.92 3.05 -14.02
CA LYS A 237 -15.41 4.28 -14.63
C LYS A 237 -14.81 5.22 -13.60
N ASP A 238 -15.43 5.35 -12.43
CA ASP A 238 -14.93 6.21 -11.35
C ASP A 238 -13.71 5.61 -10.65
N ILE A 239 -13.71 4.30 -10.41
CA ILE A 239 -12.52 3.54 -9.98
C ILE A 239 -11.36 3.82 -10.95
N GLY A 240 -11.63 3.70 -12.25
CA GLY A 240 -10.62 3.92 -13.28
C GLY A 240 -10.11 5.36 -13.36
N ARG A 241 -10.89 6.37 -12.96
CA ARG A 241 -10.42 7.77 -12.89
C ARG A 241 -9.43 7.95 -11.75
N TRP A 242 -9.78 7.48 -10.56
CA TRP A 242 -8.94 7.63 -9.37
C TRP A 242 -7.67 6.78 -9.46
N TYR A 243 -7.77 5.54 -9.96
CA TYR A 243 -6.60 4.70 -10.15
C TYR A 243 -5.66 5.28 -11.21
N ASN A 244 -6.20 5.76 -12.33
CA ASN A 244 -5.40 6.42 -13.37
C ASN A 244 -4.65 7.65 -12.82
N LEU A 245 -5.35 8.52 -12.08
CA LEU A 245 -4.76 9.71 -11.49
C LEU A 245 -3.59 9.34 -10.56
N GLY A 246 -3.83 8.43 -9.62
CA GLY A 246 -2.80 8.01 -8.68
C GLY A 246 -1.63 7.32 -9.36
N LEU A 247 -1.89 6.35 -10.25
CA LEU A 247 -0.84 5.59 -10.92
C LEU A 247 0.01 6.50 -11.82
N THR A 248 -0.61 7.43 -12.56
CA THR A 248 0.13 8.30 -13.48
C THR A 248 0.90 9.43 -12.80
N GLN A 249 0.55 9.81 -11.58
CA GLN A 249 1.36 10.67 -10.71
C GLN A 249 2.47 9.88 -10.02
N GLY A 250 2.21 8.63 -9.64
CA GLY A 250 3.17 7.76 -8.95
C GLY A 250 4.12 6.96 -9.82
N LEU A 251 3.92 6.94 -11.14
CA LEU A 251 4.61 6.01 -12.03
C LEU A 251 6.13 6.16 -11.93
N GLU A 252 6.62 7.40 -11.87
CA GLU A 252 8.03 7.70 -11.70
C GLU A 252 8.53 7.26 -10.32
N ALA A 253 7.78 7.53 -9.25
CA ALA A 253 8.13 7.13 -7.89
C ALA A 253 8.28 5.62 -7.73
N PHE A 254 7.38 4.84 -8.34
CA PHE A 254 7.48 3.38 -8.37
C PHE A 254 8.67 2.88 -9.18
N THR A 255 9.13 3.63 -10.18
CA THR A 255 10.12 3.15 -11.14
C THR A 255 11.53 3.55 -10.74
N LEU A 256 11.74 4.78 -10.28
CA LEU A 256 13.06 5.39 -10.14
C LEU A 256 13.98 4.56 -9.26
N GLY A 257 13.65 4.41 -7.98
CA GLY A 257 14.47 3.67 -7.02
C GLY A 257 14.75 2.23 -7.45
N PRO A 258 13.74 1.41 -7.78
CA PRO A 258 13.97 0.04 -8.23
C PRO A 258 14.89 -0.06 -9.47
N MET A 259 14.68 0.76 -10.50
CA MET A 259 15.47 0.65 -11.74
C MET A 259 16.88 1.19 -11.59
N THR A 260 17.06 2.35 -10.95
CA THR A 260 18.40 2.95 -10.82
C THR A 260 19.28 2.12 -9.89
N ARG A 261 18.70 1.55 -8.82
CA ARG A 261 19.45 0.79 -7.82
C ARG A 261 19.68 -0.68 -8.20
N MET A 262 18.74 -1.31 -8.91
CA MET A 262 18.84 -2.74 -9.26
C MET A 262 19.26 -2.96 -10.71
N SER A 263 18.88 -2.09 -11.64
CA SER A 263 19.06 -2.33 -13.09
C SER A 263 20.12 -1.43 -13.73
N ASN A 264 20.80 -0.58 -12.96
CA ASN A 264 21.79 0.40 -13.45
C ASN A 264 21.22 1.36 -14.52
N TRP A 265 19.92 1.62 -14.50
CA TRP A 265 19.30 2.57 -15.42
C TRP A 265 19.69 3.99 -15.04
N THR A 266 19.81 4.87 -16.04
CA THR A 266 19.90 6.30 -15.75
C THR A 266 18.50 6.87 -15.47
N LYS A 267 18.44 8.08 -14.93
CA LYS A 267 17.15 8.76 -14.73
C LYS A 267 16.42 8.96 -16.07
N GLU A 268 17.15 9.25 -17.14
CA GLU A 268 16.60 9.46 -18.48
C GLU A 268 15.96 8.18 -19.05
N ASP A 269 16.54 7.01 -18.76
CA ASP A 269 15.93 5.72 -19.14
C ASP A 269 14.61 5.50 -18.41
N VAL A 270 14.57 5.80 -17.11
CA VAL A 270 13.34 5.75 -16.30
C VAL A 270 12.29 6.70 -16.85
N ASP A 271 12.64 7.96 -17.09
CA ASP A 271 11.72 8.98 -17.59
C ASP A 271 11.10 8.59 -18.94
N ARG A 272 11.90 7.98 -19.83
CA ARG A 272 11.43 7.47 -21.13
C ARG A 272 10.42 6.33 -20.97
N LEU A 273 10.75 5.31 -20.17
CA LEU A 273 9.82 4.20 -19.89
C LEU A 273 8.53 4.72 -19.25
N VAL A 274 8.65 5.61 -18.26
CA VAL A 274 7.49 6.20 -17.56
C VAL A 274 6.59 6.96 -18.54
N ALA A 275 7.16 7.76 -19.44
CA ALA A 275 6.40 8.49 -20.44
C ALA A 275 5.67 7.55 -21.41
N GLU A 276 6.32 6.46 -21.82
CA GLU A 276 5.72 5.43 -22.69
C GLU A 276 4.60 4.66 -21.99
N ALA A 277 4.85 4.14 -20.79
CA ALA A 277 3.85 3.43 -20.00
C ALA A 277 2.65 4.33 -19.65
N LYS A 278 2.88 5.62 -19.35
CA LYS A 278 1.81 6.60 -19.11
C LYS A 278 0.92 6.79 -20.33
N ARG A 279 1.47 6.77 -21.56
CA ARG A 279 0.66 6.83 -22.79
C ARG A 279 -0.24 5.61 -22.92
N ASP A 280 0.28 4.41 -22.62
CA ASP A 280 -0.51 3.18 -22.62
C ASP A 280 -1.61 3.22 -21.56
N ILE A 281 -1.27 3.59 -20.32
CA ILE A 281 -2.21 3.70 -19.18
C ILE A 281 -3.38 4.61 -19.54
N CYS A 282 -3.11 5.78 -20.13
CA CYS A 282 -4.13 6.77 -20.49
C CYS A 282 -4.89 6.47 -21.79
N SER A 283 -4.48 5.45 -22.55
CA SER A 283 -5.12 5.09 -23.81
C SER A 283 -6.41 4.33 -23.56
N LYS A 284 -7.56 4.97 -23.82
CA LYS A 284 -8.88 4.31 -23.80
C LYS A 284 -9.05 3.25 -24.89
N LYS A 285 -8.10 3.13 -25.82
CA LYS A 285 -8.07 2.00 -26.76
C LYS A 285 -7.67 0.70 -26.08
N TYR A 286 -6.98 0.78 -24.93
CA TYR A 286 -6.58 -0.37 -24.14
C TYR A 286 -7.55 -0.54 -22.99
N HIS A 287 -8.29 -1.65 -23.00
CA HIS A 287 -9.22 -2.04 -21.95
C HIS A 287 -8.48 -2.79 -20.84
N SER A 288 -7.42 -2.16 -20.33
CA SER A 288 -6.55 -2.74 -19.32
C SER A 288 -7.09 -2.51 -17.91
N TYR A 289 -6.83 -3.48 -17.04
CA TYR A 289 -7.16 -3.43 -15.62
C TYR A 289 -6.09 -4.15 -14.78
N CYS A 290 -6.03 -3.84 -13.50
CA CYS A 290 -5.35 -4.63 -12.48
C CYS A 290 -6.41 -5.29 -11.59
N ASN A 291 -5.99 -6.23 -10.75
CA ASN A 291 -6.83 -6.74 -9.67
C ASN A 291 -6.38 -6.10 -8.36
N MET A 292 -7.35 -5.72 -7.53
CA MET A 292 -7.18 -5.30 -6.14
C MET A 292 -7.83 -6.33 -5.23
#